data_AF-A0A529VX89-F1
#
_entry.id   AF-A0A529VX89-F1
#
_cell.length_a   1.000
_cell.length_b   1.000
_cell.length_c   1.000
_cell.angle_alpha   90.00
_cell.angle_beta   90.00
_cell.angle_gamma   90.00
#
_symmetry.space_group_name_H-M   'P 1'
#
loop_
_entity.id
_entity.type
_entity.pdbx_description
1 polymer ?
#
loop_
_entity_poly.entity_id
_entity_poly.type
_entity_poly.pdbx_seq_one_letter_code
_entity_poly.pdbx_strand_id
1 'polypeptide(L)'
;RPPFYVTFKRAFASAGWMGVVGPVFLLTALLLVLSGRALANLGLSVESITLMLALFAVPASEGALAFFNTVVALFLKPTRLVGYDYNKHGIPAEARTLVVVPSLIGSRDDVEENIRNIEVHHLANTAEEIHFALLSDWPDSKTEIDAADIEILQYARDEIARLNARYPSEGSPRFYLLHRRRLYNQAQGCWMGWERKRGKLHELNLL
;
A
#
# COMPACT_ATOMS: atom_id res chain seq x y z
N ARG A 1 17.94 -28.48 -15.72
CA ARG A 1 16.50 -28.39 -15.40
C ARG A 1 16.33 -27.33 -14.32
N PRO A 2 15.38 -26.38 -14.43
CA PRO A 2 15.20 -25.37 -13.38
C PRO A 2 14.86 -26.03 -12.03
N PRO A 3 15.33 -25.49 -10.90
CA PRO A 3 14.98 -25.97 -9.57
C PRO A 3 13.46 -25.97 -9.34
N PHE A 4 12.95 -26.90 -8.54
CA PHE A 4 11.52 -27.02 -8.23
C PHE A 4 10.90 -25.69 -7.76
N TYR A 5 11.60 -24.93 -6.92
CA TYR A 5 11.12 -23.63 -6.44
C TYR A 5 10.95 -22.58 -7.56
N VAL A 6 11.76 -22.63 -8.62
CA VAL A 6 11.65 -21.70 -9.76
C VAL A 6 10.43 -22.03 -10.60
N THR A 7 10.18 -23.31 -10.85
CA THR A 7 9.00 -23.78 -11.57
C THR A 7 7.73 -23.48 -10.78
N PHE A 8 7.74 -23.73 -9.47
CA PHE A 8 6.64 -23.40 -8.56
C PHE A 8 6.35 -21.90 -8.52
N LYS A 9 7.38 -21.06 -8.39
CA LYS A 9 7.23 -19.58 -8.42
C LYS A 9 6.60 -19.09 -9.72
N ARG A 10 7.00 -19.64 -10.87
CA ARG A 10 6.44 -19.25 -12.18
C ARG A 10 4.98 -19.67 -12.33
N ALA A 11 4.64 -20.90 -11.93
CA ALA A 11 3.26 -21.40 -11.95
C ALA A 11 2.35 -20.61 -11.00
N PHE A 12 2.83 -20.31 -9.79
CA PHE A 12 2.10 -19.49 -8.82
C PHE A 12 1.87 -18.06 -9.32
N ALA A 13 2.90 -17.42 -9.91
CA ALA A 13 2.77 -16.09 -10.50
C ALA A 13 1.77 -16.04 -11.68
N SER A 14 1.69 -17.10 -12.50
CA SER A 14 0.73 -17.18 -13.61
C SER A 14 -0.71 -17.47 -13.17
N ALA A 15 -0.90 -18.10 -12.00
CA ALA A 15 -2.23 -18.48 -11.52
C ALA A 15 -3.00 -17.32 -10.87
N GLY A 16 -2.32 -16.21 -10.53
CA GLY A 16 -2.93 -15.06 -9.87
C GLY A 16 -3.66 -15.44 -8.58
N TRP A 17 -4.83 -14.86 -8.36
CA TRP A 17 -5.67 -15.11 -7.16
C TRP A 17 -6.12 -16.57 -7.03
N MET A 18 -6.31 -17.28 -8.16
CA MET A 18 -6.71 -18.70 -8.17
C MET A 18 -5.63 -19.62 -7.60
N GLY A 19 -4.36 -19.21 -7.65
CA GLY A 19 -3.25 -19.92 -7.02
C GLY A 19 -3.33 -19.99 -5.49
N VAL A 20 -4.13 -19.13 -4.88
CA VAL A 20 -4.38 -19.11 -3.42
C VAL A 20 -5.73 -19.73 -3.10
N VAL A 21 -6.79 -19.31 -3.80
CA VAL A 21 -8.16 -19.74 -3.49
C VAL A 21 -8.35 -21.24 -3.68
N GLY A 22 -7.82 -21.82 -4.76
CA GLY A 22 -7.99 -23.24 -5.07
C GLY A 22 -7.43 -24.16 -3.97
N PRO A 23 -6.13 -24.06 -3.61
CA PRO A 23 -5.53 -24.88 -2.57
C PRO A 23 -6.18 -24.69 -1.20
N VAL A 24 -6.50 -23.45 -0.82
CA VAL A 24 -7.14 -23.17 0.47
C VAL A 24 -8.53 -23.79 0.52
N PHE A 25 -9.34 -23.64 -0.53
CA PHE A 25 -10.65 -24.27 -0.61
C PHE A 25 -10.58 -25.80 -0.50
N LEU A 26 -9.63 -26.43 -1.20
CA LEU A 26 -9.42 -27.88 -1.14
C LEU A 26 -9.00 -28.35 0.26
N LEU A 27 -8.11 -27.60 0.94
CA LEU A 27 -7.70 -27.89 2.32
C LEU A 27 -8.87 -27.74 3.29
N THR A 28 -9.66 -26.67 3.16
CA THR A 28 -10.86 -26.45 3.99
C THR A 28 -11.89 -27.57 3.78
N ALA A 29 -12.18 -27.92 2.52
CA ALA A 29 -13.08 -29.02 2.20
C ALA A 29 -12.57 -30.36 2.75
N LEU A 30 -11.26 -30.62 2.67
CA LEU A 30 -10.65 -31.79 3.26
C LEU A 30 -10.84 -31.84 4.78
N LEU A 31 -10.58 -30.73 5.49
CA LEU A 31 -10.81 -30.64 6.94
C LEU A 31 -12.27 -30.87 7.30
N LEU A 32 -13.22 -30.29 6.58
CA LEU A 32 -14.65 -30.49 6.80
C LEU A 32 -15.08 -31.94 6.57
N VAL A 33 -14.59 -32.59 5.51
CA VAL A 33 -14.89 -34.00 5.23
C VAL A 33 -14.32 -34.92 6.31
N LEU A 34 -13.07 -34.67 6.75
CA LEU A 34 -12.44 -35.45 7.82
C LEU A 34 -13.18 -35.28 9.15
N SER A 35 -13.51 -34.05 9.53
CA SER A 35 -14.30 -33.76 10.73
C SER A 35 -15.69 -34.39 10.65
N GLY A 36 -16.38 -34.28 9.50
CA GLY A 36 -17.71 -34.86 9.30
C GLY A 36 -17.71 -36.38 9.41
N ARG A 37 -16.71 -37.05 8.82
CA ARG A 37 -16.52 -38.51 8.96
C ARG A 37 -16.21 -38.91 10.40
N ALA A 38 -15.38 -38.15 11.11
CA ALA A 38 -15.07 -38.41 12.51
C ALA A 38 -16.32 -38.29 13.39
N LEU A 39 -17.13 -37.23 13.20
CA LEU A 39 -18.38 -37.02 13.95
C LEU A 39 -19.43 -38.10 13.62
N ALA A 40 -19.52 -38.54 12.36
CA ALA A 40 -20.41 -39.64 11.97
C ALA A 40 -20.01 -40.97 12.63
N ASN A 41 -18.71 -41.26 12.73
CA ASN A 41 -18.20 -42.45 13.41
C ASN A 41 -18.47 -42.43 14.93
N LEU A 42 -18.69 -41.26 15.52
CA LEU A 42 -19.11 -41.11 16.92
C LEU A 42 -20.63 -41.32 17.13
N GLY A 43 -21.39 -41.59 16.06
CA GLY A 43 -22.82 -41.87 16.14
C GLY A 43 -23.69 -40.62 16.37
N LEU A 44 -23.18 -39.42 16.07
CA LEU A 44 -23.95 -38.18 16.18
C LEU A 44 -25.05 -38.11 15.11
N SER A 45 -26.14 -37.41 15.42
CA SER A 45 -27.23 -37.18 14.46
C SER A 45 -26.77 -36.28 13.30
N VAL A 46 -27.42 -36.43 12.15
CA VAL A 46 -27.12 -35.64 10.94
C VAL A 46 -27.29 -34.14 11.19
N GLU A 47 -28.28 -33.75 12.00
CA GLU A 47 -28.55 -32.36 12.37
C GLU A 47 -27.40 -31.76 13.19
N SER A 48 -26.93 -32.49 14.21
CA SER A 48 -25.81 -32.05 15.05
C SER A 48 -24.51 -31.94 14.23
N ILE A 49 -24.24 -32.91 13.35
CA ILE A 49 -23.07 -32.87 12.46
C ILE A 49 -23.13 -31.65 11.55
N THR A 50 -24.29 -31.36 10.95
CA THR A 50 -24.47 -30.23 10.04
C THR A 50 -24.21 -28.90 10.76
N LEU A 51 -24.77 -28.71 11.95
CA LEU A 51 -24.56 -27.50 12.75
C LEU A 51 -23.08 -27.34 13.15
N MET A 52 -22.42 -28.43 13.57
CA MET A 52 -21.01 -28.40 13.96
C MET A 52 -20.09 -28.10 12.77
N LEU A 53 -20.35 -28.68 11.59
CA LEU A 53 -19.59 -28.38 10.38
C LEU A 53 -19.78 -26.94 9.92
N ALA A 54 -21.00 -26.41 10.02
CA ALA A 54 -21.29 -25.01 9.68
C ALA A 54 -20.49 -24.04 10.59
N LEU A 55 -20.46 -24.31 11.90
CA LEU A 55 -19.67 -23.52 12.86
C LEU A 55 -18.16 -23.70 12.66
N PHE A 56 -17.71 -24.91 12.29
CA PHE A 56 -16.29 -25.22 12.08
C PHE A 56 -15.73 -24.71 10.75
N ALA A 57 -16.59 -24.42 9.76
CA ALA A 57 -16.15 -24.00 8.42
C ALA A 57 -15.27 -22.73 8.44
N VAL A 58 -15.60 -21.75 9.29
CA VAL A 58 -14.81 -20.51 9.41
C VAL A 58 -13.43 -20.80 10.02
N PRO A 59 -13.31 -21.41 11.22
CA PRO A 59 -12.02 -21.82 11.77
C PRO A 59 -11.19 -22.73 10.85
N ALA A 60 -11.84 -23.67 10.16
CA ALA A 60 -11.17 -24.55 9.21
C ALA A 60 -10.58 -23.78 8.02
N SER A 61 -11.31 -22.77 7.52
CA SER A 61 -10.83 -21.91 6.45
C SER A 61 -9.64 -21.04 6.87
N GLU A 62 -9.68 -20.47 8.07
CA GLU A 62 -8.57 -19.69 8.61
C GLU A 62 -7.32 -20.56 8.82
N GLY A 63 -7.50 -21.77 9.38
CA GLY A 63 -6.42 -22.73 9.55
C GLY A 63 -5.81 -23.18 8.22
N ALA A 64 -6.64 -23.47 7.22
CA ALA A 64 -6.19 -23.82 5.88
C ALA A 64 -5.39 -22.69 5.22
N LEU A 65 -5.86 -21.44 5.35
CA LEU A 65 -5.16 -20.27 4.84
C LEU A 65 -3.82 -20.05 5.54
N ALA A 66 -3.77 -20.15 6.86
CA ALA A 66 -2.54 -20.01 7.64
C ALA A 66 -1.51 -21.09 7.28
N PHE A 67 -1.96 -22.35 7.16
CA PHE A 67 -1.11 -23.46 6.73
C PHE A 67 -0.57 -23.22 5.31
N PHE A 68 -1.43 -22.85 4.37
CA PHE A 68 -1.03 -22.54 3.00
C PHE A 68 0.02 -21.42 2.95
N ASN A 69 -0.22 -20.30 3.64
CA ASN A 69 0.70 -19.17 3.69
C ASN A 69 2.07 -19.58 4.25
N THR A 70 2.07 -20.42 5.30
CA THR A 70 3.32 -20.93 5.91
C THR A 70 4.10 -21.79 4.91
N VAL A 71 3.43 -22.73 4.24
CA VAL A 71 4.05 -23.58 3.22
C VAL A 71 4.62 -22.73 2.08
N VAL A 72 3.85 -21.77 1.57
CA VAL A 72 4.29 -20.86 0.49
C VAL A 72 5.51 -20.04 0.92
N ALA A 73 5.54 -19.54 2.15
CA ALA A 73 6.68 -18.78 2.68
C ALA A 73 7.98 -19.60 2.76
N LEU A 74 7.90 -20.93 2.94
CA LEU A 74 9.08 -21.81 2.89
C LEU A 74 9.71 -21.90 1.48
N PHE A 75 8.89 -21.78 0.43
CA PHE A 75 9.35 -21.90 -0.97
C PHE A 75 9.62 -20.56 -1.65
N LEU A 76 8.87 -19.50 -1.29
CA LEU A 76 9.03 -18.16 -1.83
C LEU A 76 9.98 -17.34 -0.95
N LYS A 77 11.29 -17.47 -1.20
CA LYS A 77 12.28 -16.61 -0.54
C LYS A 77 12.00 -15.14 -0.83
N PRO A 78 11.88 -14.27 0.20
CA PRO A 78 11.78 -12.83 0.00
C PRO A 78 12.98 -12.31 -0.79
N THR A 79 12.74 -11.47 -1.78
CA THR A 79 13.83 -10.72 -2.43
C THR A 79 14.33 -9.68 -1.43
N ARG A 80 15.61 -9.76 -1.06
CA ARG A 80 16.24 -8.68 -0.28
C ARG A 80 16.51 -7.52 -1.22
N LEU A 81 15.92 -6.37 -0.93
CA LEU A 81 16.32 -5.11 -1.54
C LEU A 81 17.58 -4.66 -0.80
N VAL A 82 18.74 -4.82 -1.43
CA VAL A 82 20.01 -4.37 -0.85
C VAL A 82 20.02 -2.85 -0.88
N GLY A 83 20.09 -2.22 0.30
CA GLY A 83 20.26 -0.77 0.40
C GLY A 83 21.69 -0.36 0.05
N TYR A 84 21.85 0.86 -0.46
CA TYR A 84 23.17 1.46 -0.64
C TYR A 84 23.78 1.80 0.73
N ASP A 85 25.06 1.49 0.92
CA ASP A 85 25.77 1.80 2.16
C ASP A 85 26.38 3.21 2.08
N TYR A 86 25.59 4.20 2.50
CA TYR A 86 26.00 5.60 2.60
C TYR A 86 26.40 6.00 4.04
N ASN A 87 26.65 5.03 4.94
CA ASN A 87 26.87 5.32 6.36
C ASN A 87 28.14 6.13 6.65
N LYS A 88 29.18 6.03 5.81
CA LYS A 88 30.48 6.67 6.06
C LYS A 88 30.59 8.11 5.55
N HIS A 89 30.03 8.38 4.38
CA HIS A 89 30.23 9.64 3.66
C HIS A 89 28.91 10.42 3.46
N GLY A 90 27.79 9.90 3.98
CA GLY A 90 26.48 10.43 3.67
C GLY A 90 26.07 10.12 2.23
N ILE A 91 24.92 10.65 1.84
CA ILE A 91 24.40 10.53 0.48
C ILE A 91 25.13 11.57 -0.37
N PRO A 92 25.80 11.19 -1.47
CA PRO A 92 26.47 12.14 -2.34
C PRO A 92 25.46 12.86 -3.25
N ALA A 93 25.84 14.01 -3.81
CA ALA A 93 24.95 14.85 -4.61
C ALA A 93 24.37 14.13 -5.85
N GLU A 94 25.14 13.22 -6.46
CA GLU A 94 24.68 12.37 -7.57
C GLU A 94 23.59 11.35 -7.17
N ALA A 95 23.43 11.09 -5.87
CA ALA A 95 22.42 10.19 -5.30
C ALA A 95 21.33 10.95 -4.52
N ARG A 96 21.15 12.26 -4.81
CA ARG A 96 20.10 13.08 -4.22
C ARG A 96 18.75 12.38 -4.31
N THR A 97 18.06 12.32 -3.19
CA THR A 97 16.85 11.52 -3.04
C THR A 97 15.68 12.43 -2.68
N LEU A 98 14.60 12.33 -3.45
CA LEU A 98 13.32 12.94 -3.12
C LEU A 98 12.38 11.89 -2.53
N VAL A 99 12.08 12.02 -1.24
CA VAL A 99 11.08 11.20 -0.54
C VAL A 99 9.71 11.82 -0.78
N VAL A 100 8.83 11.07 -1.43
CA VAL A 100 7.49 11.56 -1.77
C VAL A 100 6.44 10.89 -0.90
N VAL A 101 5.59 11.71 -0.26
CA VAL A 101 4.44 11.28 0.53
C VAL A 101 3.17 11.58 -0.26
N PRO A 102 2.52 10.56 -0.87
CA PRO A 102 1.28 10.76 -1.60
C PRO A 102 0.13 11.04 -0.62
N SER A 103 -0.60 12.13 -0.83
CA SER A 103 -1.71 12.51 0.05
C SER A 103 -2.92 13.07 -0.71
N LEU A 104 -4.04 13.20 -0.01
CA LEU A 104 -5.18 14.00 -0.45
C LEU A 104 -5.26 15.24 0.44
N ILE A 105 -5.69 16.37 -0.12
CA ILE A 105 -5.98 17.59 0.63
C ILE A 105 -7.42 18.02 0.34
N GLY A 106 -8.36 17.71 1.24
CA GLY A 106 -9.76 18.11 1.14
C GLY A 106 -10.19 19.10 2.23
N SER A 107 -9.34 19.31 3.24
CA SER A 107 -9.58 20.19 4.36
C SER A 107 -8.27 20.77 4.90
N ARG A 108 -8.36 21.75 5.81
CA ARG A 108 -7.19 22.27 6.52
C ARG A 108 -6.57 21.23 7.44
N ASP A 109 -7.39 20.41 8.10
CA ASP A 109 -6.93 19.33 8.97
C ASP A 109 -6.09 18.31 8.18
N ASP A 110 -6.51 17.95 6.96
CA ASP A 110 -5.73 17.07 6.08
C ASP A 110 -4.36 17.68 5.77
N VAL A 111 -4.30 19.00 5.53
CA VAL A 111 -3.05 19.71 5.27
C VAL A 111 -2.15 19.67 6.51
N GLU A 112 -2.68 20.01 7.68
CA GLU A 112 -1.92 19.99 8.94
C GLU A 112 -1.36 18.60 9.25
N GLU A 113 -2.16 17.55 9.06
CA GLU A 113 -1.72 16.16 9.24
C GLU A 113 -0.60 15.81 8.26
N ASN A 114 -0.74 16.17 6.99
CA ASN A 114 0.27 15.91 5.97
C ASN A 114 1.59 16.65 6.26
N ILE A 115 1.52 17.89 6.73
CA ILE A 115 2.68 18.70 7.12
C ILE A 115 3.39 18.07 8.32
N ARG A 116 2.65 17.63 9.33
CA ARG A 116 3.22 16.92 10.48
C ARG A 116 3.89 15.61 10.06
N ASN A 117 3.25 14.84 9.17
CA ASN A 117 3.79 13.55 8.72
C ASN A 117 5.09 13.72 7.94
N ILE A 118 5.17 14.70 7.03
CA ILE A 118 6.40 14.96 6.27
C ILE A 118 7.53 15.50 7.15
N GLU A 119 7.20 16.29 8.18
CA GLU A 119 8.16 16.75 9.20
C GLU A 119 8.73 15.58 10.01
N VAL A 120 7.89 14.62 10.44
CA VAL A 120 8.36 13.40 11.13
C VAL A 120 9.32 12.60 10.25
N HIS A 121 9.02 12.46 8.95
CA HIS A 121 9.92 11.76 8.03
C HIS A 121 11.29 12.45 7.89
N HIS A 122 11.31 13.79 7.88
CA HIS A 122 12.54 14.56 7.90
C HIS A 122 13.32 14.38 9.20
N LEU A 123 12.66 14.45 10.36
CA LEU A 123 13.31 14.27 11.66
C LEU A 123 13.91 12.87 11.84
N ALA A 124 13.33 11.86 11.18
CA ALA A 124 13.88 10.51 11.13
C ALA A 124 15.06 10.38 10.14
N ASN A 125 15.21 11.28 9.18
CA ASN A 125 16.20 11.23 8.11
C ASN A 125 16.74 12.63 7.78
N THR A 126 17.75 13.06 8.51
CA THR A 126 18.28 14.44 8.45
C THR A 126 19.42 14.64 7.45
N ALA A 127 19.72 13.64 6.61
CA ALA A 127 20.77 13.75 5.60
C ALA A 127 20.46 14.89 4.61
N GLU A 128 21.49 15.67 4.26
CA GLU A 128 21.33 16.92 3.52
C GLU A 128 20.76 16.73 2.11
N GLU A 129 21.18 15.66 1.43
CA GLU A 129 20.73 15.31 0.08
C GLU A 129 19.37 14.58 0.05
N ILE A 130 18.65 14.52 1.18
CA ILE A 130 17.27 14.04 1.24
C ILE A 130 16.32 15.23 1.29
N HIS A 131 15.48 15.30 0.26
CA HIS A 131 14.39 16.26 0.16
C HIS A 131 13.05 15.52 0.31
N PHE A 132 12.01 16.26 0.67
CA PHE A 132 10.69 15.70 0.91
C PHE A 132 9.64 16.44 0.08
N ALA A 133 8.72 15.71 -0.53
CA ALA A 133 7.58 16.30 -1.24
C ALA A 133 6.24 15.72 -0.79
N LEU A 134 5.27 16.58 -0.54
CA LEU A 134 3.86 16.20 -0.53
C LEU A 134 3.38 16.10 -1.97
N LEU A 135 3.03 14.90 -2.42
CA LEU A 135 2.41 14.68 -3.73
C LEU A 135 0.89 14.60 -3.53
N SER A 136 0.28 15.77 -3.54
CA SER A 136 -1.12 15.93 -3.15
C SER A 136 -2.05 15.88 -4.35
N ASP A 137 -3.20 15.24 -4.15
CA ASP A 137 -4.34 15.26 -5.06
C ASP A 137 -5.52 15.91 -4.34
N TRP A 138 -6.51 16.30 -5.14
CA TRP A 138 -7.83 16.62 -4.62
C TRP A 138 -8.68 15.36 -4.36
N PRO A 139 -9.64 15.40 -3.41
CA PRO A 139 -10.75 14.45 -3.35
C PRO A 139 -11.60 14.48 -4.63
N ASP A 140 -12.36 13.41 -4.88
CA ASP A 140 -13.28 13.35 -6.02
C ASP A 140 -14.36 14.44 -5.91
N SER A 141 -14.65 15.14 -7.01
CA SER A 141 -15.63 16.24 -7.01
C SER A 141 -16.51 16.24 -8.27
N LYS A 142 -17.64 16.94 -8.22
CA LYS A 142 -18.50 17.22 -9.38
C LYS A 142 -17.99 18.38 -10.23
N THR A 143 -17.09 19.20 -9.68
CA THR A 143 -16.45 20.34 -10.34
C THR A 143 -14.95 20.13 -10.38
N GLU A 144 -14.28 20.75 -11.36
CA GLU A 144 -12.82 20.60 -11.52
C GLU A 144 -12.06 21.23 -10.35
N ILE A 145 -12.34 22.50 -10.06
CA ILE A 145 -11.79 23.29 -8.96
C ILE A 145 -12.91 24.19 -8.44
N ASP A 146 -13.03 24.32 -7.13
CA ASP A 146 -13.87 25.33 -6.48
C ASP A 146 -13.08 26.33 -5.62
N ALA A 147 -13.77 27.30 -5.04
CA ALA A 147 -13.13 28.34 -4.21
C ALA A 147 -12.50 27.77 -2.93
N ALA A 148 -13.08 26.71 -2.36
CA ALA A 148 -12.55 26.06 -1.17
C ALA A 148 -11.27 25.28 -1.50
N ASP A 149 -11.21 24.61 -2.65
CA ASP A 149 -10.00 23.98 -3.17
C ASP A 149 -8.86 25.01 -3.27
N ILE A 150 -9.12 26.20 -3.84
CA ILE A 150 -8.09 27.26 -3.96
C ILE A 150 -7.60 27.72 -2.59
N GLU A 151 -8.51 27.91 -1.63
CA GLU A 151 -8.17 28.31 -0.26
C GLU A 151 -7.30 27.25 0.43
N ILE A 152 -7.68 25.97 0.32
CA ILE A 152 -6.94 24.84 0.90
C ILE A 152 -5.56 24.72 0.26
N LEU A 153 -5.46 24.87 -1.07
CA LEU A 153 -4.17 24.83 -1.75
C LEU A 153 -3.25 25.98 -1.28
N GLN A 154 -3.79 27.19 -1.13
CA GLN A 154 -3.03 28.31 -0.64
C GLN A 154 -2.56 28.08 0.81
N TYR A 155 -3.45 27.57 1.66
CA TYR A 155 -3.10 27.18 3.03
C TYR A 155 -1.96 26.14 3.06
N ALA A 156 -2.02 25.12 2.22
CA ALA A 156 -0.95 24.12 2.10
C ALA A 156 0.39 24.72 1.66
N ARG A 157 0.37 25.68 0.73
CA ARG A 157 1.58 26.41 0.29
C ARG A 157 2.19 27.21 1.44
N ASP A 158 1.36 27.88 2.23
CA ASP A 158 1.79 28.68 3.37
C ASP A 158 2.41 27.80 4.46
N GLU A 159 1.82 26.64 4.75
CA GLU A 159 2.39 25.71 5.74
C GLU A 159 3.72 25.10 5.27
N ILE A 160 3.87 24.75 3.99
CA ILE A 160 5.18 24.32 3.45
C ILE A 160 6.22 25.44 3.51
N ALA A 161 5.83 26.69 3.26
CA ALA A 161 6.73 27.83 3.39
C ALA A 161 7.18 28.03 4.86
N ARG A 162 6.26 27.92 5.82
CA ARG A 162 6.57 27.95 7.25
C ARG A 162 7.49 26.81 7.67
N LEU A 163 7.26 25.60 7.15
CA LEU A 163 8.09 24.44 7.44
C LEU A 163 9.52 24.63 6.90
N ASN A 164 9.67 25.12 5.67
CA ASN A 164 10.98 25.46 5.12
C ASN A 164 11.68 26.60 5.89
N ALA A 165 10.93 27.57 6.41
CA ALA A 165 11.49 28.63 7.26
C ALA A 165 12.01 28.08 8.61
N ARG A 166 11.36 27.04 9.16
CA ARG A 166 11.80 26.33 10.37
C ARG A 166 13.07 25.51 10.13
N TYR A 167 13.22 24.95 8.93
CA TYR A 167 14.35 24.09 8.54
C TYR A 167 15.07 24.64 7.31
N PRO A 168 15.84 25.74 7.46
CA PRO A 168 16.58 26.31 6.34
C PRO A 168 17.60 25.31 5.78
N SER A 169 17.82 25.39 4.48
CA SER A 169 18.83 24.64 3.74
C SER A 169 19.59 25.55 2.79
N GLU A 170 20.87 25.24 2.59
CA GLU A 170 21.68 25.94 1.58
C GLU A 170 21.32 25.40 0.18
N GLY A 171 21.10 26.31 -0.77
CA GLY A 171 20.82 25.97 -2.17
C GLY A 171 19.34 25.79 -2.50
N SER A 172 18.70 24.70 -2.02
CA SER A 172 17.32 24.37 -2.39
C SER A 172 16.46 24.02 -1.18
N PRO A 173 15.14 24.34 -1.16
CA PRO A 173 14.24 23.99 -0.06
C PRO A 173 14.28 22.49 0.30
N ARG A 174 13.97 22.18 1.56
CA ARG A 174 13.86 20.79 2.04
C ARG A 174 12.52 20.18 1.71
N PHE A 175 11.46 20.97 1.75
CA PHE A 175 10.08 20.54 1.59
C PHE A 175 9.42 21.15 0.36
N TYR A 176 8.72 20.31 -0.41
CA TYR A 176 8.03 20.69 -1.64
C TYR A 176 6.55 20.31 -1.57
N LEU A 177 5.70 21.13 -2.21
CA LEU A 177 4.31 20.77 -2.51
C LEU A 177 4.18 20.53 -4.01
N LEU A 178 3.92 19.28 -4.38
CA LEU A 178 3.66 18.87 -5.76
C LEU A 178 2.18 18.51 -5.86
N HIS A 179 1.39 19.48 -6.30
CA HIS A 179 -0.06 19.33 -6.33
C HIS A 179 -0.58 19.01 -7.74
N ARG A 180 -1.37 17.95 -7.86
CA ARG A 180 -1.89 17.43 -9.13
C ARG A 180 -3.30 17.95 -9.41
N ARG A 181 -3.59 18.25 -10.68
CA ARG A 181 -4.91 18.71 -11.13
C ARG A 181 -5.91 17.56 -11.20
N ARG A 182 -7.21 17.84 -11.01
CA ARG A 182 -8.28 16.88 -11.33
C ARG A 182 -8.44 16.80 -12.85
N LEU A 183 -8.75 15.60 -13.36
CA LEU A 183 -9.20 15.37 -14.73
C LEU A 183 -10.60 14.77 -14.70
N TYR A 184 -11.44 15.13 -15.69
CA TYR A 184 -12.78 14.57 -15.78
C TYR A 184 -12.74 13.10 -16.22
N ASN A 185 -13.35 12.22 -15.43
CA ASN A 185 -13.51 10.81 -15.73
C ASN A 185 -14.92 10.53 -16.25
N GLN A 186 -15.06 10.30 -17.57
CA GLN A 186 -16.36 10.03 -18.20
C GLN A 186 -17.03 8.75 -17.67
N ALA A 187 -16.26 7.72 -17.31
CA ALA A 187 -16.82 6.45 -16.84
C ALA A 187 -17.39 6.55 -15.41
N GLN A 188 -16.88 7.48 -14.59
CA GLN A 188 -17.32 7.70 -13.21
C GLN A 188 -18.15 8.98 -13.02
N GLY A 189 -18.20 9.85 -14.03
CA GLY A 189 -18.96 11.09 -14.00
C GLY A 189 -18.46 12.12 -13.00
N CYS A 190 -17.18 12.07 -12.62
CA CYS A 190 -16.57 12.97 -11.63
C CYS A 190 -15.20 13.49 -12.07
N TRP A 191 -14.78 14.58 -11.46
CA TRP A 191 -13.43 15.12 -11.52
C TRP A 191 -12.58 14.45 -10.45
N MET A 192 -11.46 13.87 -10.82
CA MET A 192 -10.59 13.13 -9.91
C MET A 192 -9.13 13.15 -10.39
N GLY A 193 -8.20 12.82 -9.50
CA GLY A 193 -6.78 12.68 -9.87
C GLY A 193 -6.57 11.58 -10.92
N TRP A 194 -5.67 11.82 -11.87
CA TRP A 194 -5.34 10.84 -12.90
C TRP A 194 -4.79 9.55 -12.27
N GLU A 195 -5.40 8.40 -12.60
CA GLU A 195 -5.10 7.07 -12.04
C GLU A 195 -4.85 7.05 -10.51
N ARG A 196 -5.95 7.08 -9.71
CA ARG A 196 -6.10 7.09 -8.23
C ARG A 196 -4.98 6.50 -7.34
N LYS A 197 -4.12 5.61 -7.84
CA LYS A 197 -2.97 5.02 -7.10
C LYS A 197 -1.68 4.95 -7.91
N ARG A 198 -1.72 4.45 -9.15
CA ARG A 198 -0.51 4.28 -9.99
C ARG A 198 -0.04 5.59 -10.63
N GLY A 199 -0.98 6.49 -10.93
CA GLY A 199 -0.70 7.72 -11.65
C GLY A 199 0.17 8.70 -10.89
N LYS A 200 0.05 8.77 -9.56
CA LYS A 200 0.82 9.71 -8.72
C LYS A 200 2.33 9.61 -8.97
N LEU A 201 2.90 8.44 -8.66
CA LEU A 201 4.34 8.24 -8.81
C LEU A 201 4.77 8.13 -10.27
N HIS A 202 3.88 7.66 -11.15
CA HIS A 202 4.20 7.59 -12.57
C HIS A 202 4.31 8.98 -13.21
N GLU A 203 3.35 9.87 -12.95
CA GLU A 203 3.36 11.25 -13.45
C GLU A 203 4.54 12.04 -12.90
N LEU A 204 4.90 11.84 -11.63
CA LEU A 204 6.11 12.42 -11.04
C LEU A 204 7.38 11.95 -11.76
N ASN A 205 7.51 10.65 -12.05
CA ASN A 205 8.69 10.09 -12.69
C ASN A 205 8.84 10.46 -14.17
N LEU A 206 7.83 11.09 -14.77
CA LEU A 206 7.88 11.60 -16.15
C LEU A 206 8.37 13.05 -16.26
N LEU A 207 8.53 13.75 -15.13
CA LEU A 207 9.07 15.12 -15.04
C LEU A 207 10.60 15.11 -15.03
#